data_AF-A0A1Q5QUD1-F1
#
_entry.id   AF-A0A1Q5QUD1-F1
#
_cell.length_a   1.000
_cell.length_b   1.000
_cell.length_c   1.000
_cell.angle_alpha   90.00
_cell.angle_beta   90.00
_cell.angle_gamma   90.00
#
_symmetry.space_group_name_H-M   'P 1'
#
loop_
_entity.id
_entity.type
_entity.pdbx_description
1 polymer ?
#
loop_
_entity_poly.entity_id
_entity_poly.type
_entity_poly.pdbx_seq_one_letter_code
_entity_poly.pdbx_strand_id
1 'polypeptide(L)'
;GLAILGLAALANAGLGAYHAGVEWGFWQGPTDCTGPMVDFGKAGSLLDQLDKVKVVRCDEVQWRFLGVSLAGYNVLISLLMAAIAGRGVMRAAKA
;
A
#
# COMPACT_ATOMS: atom_id res chain seq x y z
N GLY A 1 -4.22 24.08 -6.83
CA GLY A 1 -3.05 23.27 -6.43
C GLY A 1 -3.32 22.46 -5.17
N LEU A 2 -3.31 23.11 -4.00
CA LEU A 2 -3.38 22.43 -2.69
C LEU A 2 -4.61 21.53 -2.48
N ALA A 3 -5.78 21.91 -2.98
CA ALA A 3 -6.98 21.06 -2.89
C ALA A 3 -6.82 19.73 -3.64
N ILE A 4 -6.24 19.75 -4.84
CA ILE A 4 -5.98 18.54 -5.65
C ILE A 4 -4.93 17.66 -4.96
N LEU A 5 -3.86 18.27 -4.43
CA LEU A 5 -2.84 17.54 -3.66
C LEU A 5 -3.43 16.90 -2.40
N GLY A 6 -4.31 17.61 -1.68
CA GLY A 6 -5.00 17.07 -0.51
C GLY A 6 -5.88 15.87 -0.86
N LEU A 7 -6.67 15.96 -1.94
CA LEU A 7 -7.50 14.84 -2.42
C LEU A 7 -6.67 13.63 -2.85
N ALA A 8 -5.58 13.85 -3.60
CA ALA A 8 -4.67 12.79 -4.01
C ALA A 8 -4.01 12.10 -2.79
N ALA A 9 -3.59 12.88 -1.79
CA ALA A 9 -3.04 12.35 -0.55
C ALA A 9 -4.07 11.53 0.24
N LEU A 10 -5.33 11.97 0.31
CA LEU A 10 -6.41 11.20 0.94
C LEU A 10 -6.69 9.87 0.21
N ALA A 11 -6.70 9.89 -1.12
CA ALA A 11 -6.86 8.67 -1.91
C ALA A 11 -5.70 7.68 -1.64
N ASN A 12 -4.46 8.17 -1.60
CA ASN A 12 -3.29 7.35 -1.27
C ASN A 12 -3.34 6.80 0.17
N ALA A 13 -3.84 7.59 1.13
CA ALA A 13 -4.04 7.14 2.50
C ALA A 13 -5.08 6.00 2.57
N GLY A 14 -6.18 6.10 1.80
CA GLY A 14 -7.18 5.03 1.71
C GLY A 14 -6.60 3.74 1.14
N LEU A 15 -5.85 3.82 0.05
CA LEU A 15 -5.19 2.66 -0.55
C LEU A 15 -4.15 2.03 0.40
N GLY A 16 -3.34 2.87 1.05
CA GLY A 16 -2.37 2.42 2.04
C GLY A 16 -3.00 1.75 3.25
N ALA A 17 -4.18 2.23 3.69
CA ALA A 17 -4.90 1.64 4.81
C ALA A 17 -5.46 0.26 4.46
N TYR A 18 -5.98 0.11 3.24
CA TYR A 18 -6.35 -1.20 2.71
C TYR A 18 -5.14 -2.14 2.70
N HIS A 19 -4.01 -1.72 2.13
CA HIS A 19 -2.80 -2.54 2.08
C HIS A 19 -2.29 -2.92 3.49
N ALA A 20 -2.23 -1.97 4.43
CA ALA A 20 -1.83 -2.23 5.81
C ALA A 20 -2.79 -3.19 6.54
N GLY A 21 -4.09 -3.12 6.24
CA GLY A 21 -5.04 -4.07 6.81
C GLY A 21 -4.95 -5.47 6.21
N VAL A 22 -4.53 -5.60 4.93
CA VAL A 22 -4.23 -6.92 4.32
C VAL A 22 -3.02 -7.53 5.02
N GLU A 23 -1.98 -6.73 5.20
CA GLU A 23 -0.74 -7.08 5.92
C GLU A 23 -0.96 -7.43 7.41
N TRP A 24 -2.03 -6.93 8.01
CA TRP A 24 -2.46 -7.25 9.38
C TRP A 24 -3.50 -8.37 9.45
N GLY A 25 -3.97 -8.88 8.31
CA GLY A 25 -4.94 -9.96 8.23
C GLY A 25 -6.37 -9.54 8.56
N PHE A 26 -6.69 -8.24 8.58
CA PHE A 26 -8.07 -7.77 8.80
C PHE A 26 -8.99 -8.07 7.61
N TRP A 27 -8.44 -8.16 6.40
CA TRP A 27 -9.16 -8.49 5.17
C TRP A 27 -8.28 -9.29 4.19
N GLN A 28 -8.92 -10.07 3.33
CA GLN A 28 -8.24 -10.87 2.32
C GLN A 28 -7.61 -9.96 1.25
N GLY A 29 -6.31 -10.14 1.01
CA GLY A 29 -5.63 -9.41 -0.06
C GLY A 29 -6.06 -9.87 -1.45
N PRO A 30 -5.78 -9.08 -2.49
CA PRO A 30 -6.14 -9.40 -3.86
C PRO A 30 -5.52 -10.73 -4.29
N THR A 31 -6.35 -11.62 -4.84
CA THR A 31 -5.95 -12.98 -5.23
C THR A 31 -4.82 -13.01 -6.26
N ASP A 32 -4.65 -11.93 -7.02
CA ASP A 32 -3.54 -11.77 -7.97
C ASP A 32 -2.16 -11.69 -7.28
N CYS A 33 -2.12 -11.28 -6.00
CA CYS A 33 -0.88 -11.10 -5.23
C CYS A 33 -0.82 -11.95 -3.95
N THR A 34 -1.95 -12.54 -3.51
CA THR A 34 -2.05 -13.40 -2.31
C THR A 34 -2.50 -14.83 -2.61
N GLY A 35 -2.86 -15.12 -3.87
CA GLY A 35 -3.38 -16.42 -4.28
C GLY A 35 -2.39 -17.58 -4.10
N PRO A 36 -2.88 -18.83 -4.19
CA PRO A 36 -2.03 -20.01 -4.12
C PRO A 36 -0.98 -19.95 -5.23
N MET A 37 0.30 -20.15 -4.89
CA MET A 37 1.30 -20.43 -5.91
C MET A 37 0.89 -21.72 -6.61
N VAL A 38 0.44 -21.60 -7.86
CA VAL A 38 0.03 -22.74 -8.66
C VAL A 38 1.30 -23.55 -8.95
N ASP A 39 1.41 -24.73 -8.34
CA ASP A 39 2.49 -25.68 -8.61
C ASP A 39 2.28 -26.27 -10.02
N PHE A 40 2.90 -25.64 -11.02
CA PHE A 40 2.91 -26.14 -12.39
C PHE A 40 3.88 -27.33 -12.49
N GLY A 41 3.48 -28.46 -11.92
CA GLY A 41 4.22 -29.72 -12.00
C GLY A 41 4.74 -29.96 -13.41
N LYS A 42 6.07 -30.02 -13.54
CA LYS A 42 6.85 -30.32 -14.76
C LYS A 42 7.00 -29.22 -15.82
N ALA A 43 6.80 -27.93 -15.52
CA ALA A 43 7.19 -26.81 -16.40
C ALA A 43 8.62 -26.27 -16.10
N GLY A 44 9.61 -27.16 -16.03
CA GLY A 44 10.95 -26.93 -15.43
C GLY A 44 11.89 -25.90 -16.08
N SER A 45 11.47 -25.13 -17.09
CA SER A 45 12.30 -24.06 -17.69
C SER A 45 11.73 -22.65 -17.54
N LEU A 46 10.42 -22.53 -17.27
CA LEU A 46 9.75 -21.25 -17.03
C LEU A 46 9.63 -20.99 -15.51
N LEU A 47 9.41 -22.03 -14.72
CA LEU A 47 9.48 -22.00 -13.25
C LEU A 47 10.89 -21.64 -12.75
N ASP A 48 11.98 -22.17 -13.32
CA ASP A 48 13.36 -21.86 -12.89
C ASP A 48 13.78 -20.39 -13.15
N GLN A 49 13.11 -19.73 -14.11
CA GLN A 49 13.22 -18.29 -14.34
C GLN A 49 12.30 -17.48 -13.43
N LEU A 50 11.12 -18.00 -13.07
CA LEU A 50 10.23 -17.38 -12.09
C LEU A 50 10.71 -17.54 -10.65
N ASP A 51 11.44 -18.62 -10.31
CA ASP A 51 11.99 -18.88 -8.98
C ASP A 51 13.13 -17.88 -8.65
N LYS A 52 13.76 -17.32 -9.69
CA LYS A 52 14.65 -16.15 -9.57
C LYS A 52 13.89 -14.84 -9.35
N VAL A 53 12.62 -14.77 -9.74
CA VAL A 53 11.75 -13.60 -9.53
C VAL A 53 11.07 -13.77 -8.17
N LYS A 54 11.70 -13.22 -7.14
CA LYS A 54 11.11 -13.15 -5.80
C LYS A 54 9.86 -12.27 -5.84
N VAL A 55 8.70 -12.87 -6.05
CA VAL A 55 7.41 -12.17 -6.02
C VAL A 55 7.15 -11.73 -4.58
N VAL A 56 7.15 -10.42 -4.37
CA VAL A 56 6.81 -9.82 -3.08
C VAL A 56 5.29 -9.94 -2.88
N ARG A 57 4.92 -10.78 -1.93
CA ARG A 57 3.55 -11.05 -1.51
C ARG A 57 2.94 -9.82 -0.82
N CYS A 58 1.73 -9.43 -1.22
CA CYS A 58 1.05 -8.24 -0.69
C CYS A 58 0.48 -8.42 0.72
N ASP A 59 0.39 -9.67 1.19
CA ASP A 59 0.02 -10.06 2.56
C ASP A 59 1.22 -10.23 3.49
N GLU A 60 2.43 -10.31 2.93
CA GLU A 60 3.69 -10.44 3.67
C GLU A 60 4.27 -9.07 3.98
N VAL A 61 4.41 -8.76 5.26
CA VAL A 61 4.97 -7.48 5.66
C VAL A 61 6.48 -7.47 5.45
N GLN A 62 6.90 -6.82 4.36
CA GLN A 62 8.32 -6.73 3.99
C GLN A 62 9.17 -6.02 5.05
N TRP A 63 8.58 -5.04 5.74
CA TRP A 63 9.28 -4.28 6.77
C TRP A 63 8.30 -3.77 7.83
N ARG A 64 8.62 -4.03 9.10
CA ARG A 64 7.89 -3.54 10.27
C ARG A 64 8.82 -2.73 11.15
N PHE A 65 8.38 -1.52 11.51
CA PHE A 65 9.06 -0.69 12.50
C PHE A 65 8.05 -0.21 13.53
N LEU A 66 8.32 -0.48 14.82
CA LEU A 66 7.41 -0.20 15.93
C LEU A 66 6.00 -0.81 15.75
N GLY A 67 5.91 -1.97 15.10
CA GLY A 67 4.63 -2.66 14.86
C GLY A 67 3.82 -2.12 13.67
N VAL A 68 4.27 -1.05 13.03
CA VAL A 68 3.65 -0.46 11.83
C VAL A 68 4.42 -0.91 10.59
N SER A 69 3.69 -1.31 9.56
CA SER A 69 4.27 -1.68 8.27
C SER A 69 4.62 -0.46 7.42
N LEU A 70 5.42 -0.65 6.36
CA LEU A 70 5.70 0.40 5.39
C LEU A 70 4.40 1.02 4.81
N ALA A 71 3.39 0.17 4.53
CA ALA A 71 2.08 0.64 4.09
C ALA A 71 1.40 1.51 5.16
N GLY A 72 1.45 1.11 6.43
CA GLY A 72 0.94 1.90 7.55
C GLY A 72 1.62 3.27 7.68
N TYR A 73 2.96 3.34 7.51
CA TYR A 73 3.67 4.63 7.48
C TYR A 73 3.24 5.51 6.31
N ASN A 74 2.99 4.94 5.13
CA ASN A 74 2.48 5.67 3.98
C ASN A 74 1.10 6.31 4.28
N VAL A 75 0.23 5.63 5.02
CA VAL A 75 -1.04 6.21 5.50
C VAL A 75 -0.80 7.43 6.38
N LEU A 76 0.07 7.31 7.39
CA LEU A 76 0.35 8.40 8.33
C LEU A 76 0.90 9.64 7.62
N ILE A 77 1.86 9.46 6.72
CA ILE A 77 2.46 10.56 5.94
C ILE A 77 1.42 11.18 5.01
N SER A 78 0.60 10.37 4.34
CA SER A 78 -0.43 10.87 3.42
C SER A 78 -1.51 11.67 4.15
N LEU A 79 -1.92 11.24 5.34
CA LEU A 79 -2.83 12.00 6.20
C LEU A 79 -2.22 13.32 6.67
N LEU A 80 -0.93 13.33 7.02
CA LEU A 80 -0.22 14.55 7.38
C LEU A 80 -0.19 15.54 6.21
N MET A 81 0.14 15.06 5.00
CA MET A 81 0.13 15.89 3.79
C MET A 81 -1.26 16.45 3.49
N ALA A 82 -2.32 15.62 3.61
CA ALA A 82 -3.70 16.06 3.45
C ALA A 82 -4.09 17.14 4.47
N ALA A 83 -3.69 16.99 5.74
CA ALA A 83 -3.95 17.96 6.79
C ALA A 83 -3.26 19.31 6.52
N ILE A 84 -1.99 19.30 6.10
CA ILE A 84 -1.25 20.51 5.74
C ILE A 84 -1.89 21.20 4.53
N ALA A 85 -2.23 20.43 3.49
CA ALA A 85 -2.90 20.96 2.30
C ALA A 85 -4.26 21.56 2.64
N GLY A 86 -5.07 20.89 3.46
CA GLY A 86 -6.35 21.39 3.94
C GLY A 86 -6.21 22.68 4.75
N ARG A 87 -5.20 22.77 5.62
CA ARG A 87 -4.91 24.00 6.38
C ARG A 87 -4.52 25.17 5.47
N GLY A 88 -3.74 24.90 4.42
CA GLY A 88 -3.40 25.90 3.41
C GLY A 88 -4.61 26.37 2.60
N VAL A 89 -5.49 25.44 2.19
CA VAL A 89 -6.75 25.77 1.49
C VAL A 89 -7.66 26.62 2.39
N MET A 90 -7.84 26.24 3.66
CA MET A 90 -8.68 26.99 4.60
C MET A 90 -8.15 28.41 4.86
N ARG A 91 -6.83 28.59 4.89
CA ARG A 91 -6.22 29.92 5.05
C ARG A 91 -6.38 30.77 3.80
N ALA A 92 -6.19 30.18 2.61
CA ALA A 92 -6.42 30.88 1.34
C ALA A 92 -7.89 31.28 1.15
N ALA A 93 -8.83 30.46 1.60
CA ALA A 93 -10.26 30.75 1.52
C ALA A 93 -10.74 31.83 2.52
N LYS A 94 -9.93 32.16 3.53
CA LYS A 94 -10.22 33.21 4.53
C LYS A 94 -9.52 34.55 4.23
N ALA A 95 -8.63 34.59 3.24
CA ALA A 95 -7.95 35.79 2.77
C ALA A 95 -8.78 36.45 1.67
#